data_AF-A0A6F8YHK1-F1
#
_entry.id   AF-A0A6F8YHK1-F1
#
_cell.length_a   1.000
_cell.length_b   1.000
_cell.length_c   1.000
_cell.angle_alpha   90.00
_cell.angle_beta   90.00
_cell.angle_gamma   90.00
#
_symmetry.space_group_name_H-M   'P 1'
#
loop_
_entity.id
_entity.type
_entity.pdbx_description
1 polymer ?
#
loop_
_entity_poly.entity_id
_entity_poly.type
_entity_poly.pdbx_seq_one_letter_code
_entity_poly.pdbx_strand_id
1 'polypeptide(L)'
;MQLKHARVRILAPVAAALAAVVIALGYSAVAYADTLFSDDFEDGNSSGWSGSGGSWSVATDGSRVLRQGGTSSDARYTAGTQSWTAYSVQARVKPTAFNGSNRFVAVLARVQSNTSYYYVALRGNNTVELKKLVNGSSTTLDSASLTVSTNTWYTVRLEVSGTSLRGYVNGTLLTEATDSQFSSGRIGVATFYGAANFDDVVVSTIGSPPTTPPTSTPPTSNPPTTGPPTNPGPNQADGWASVDAWGQNGTTGGTGGPTVTVDTAAEFLAEVATTGPRIIQVQGLIDLPGPMHDVTSDKTIIGVGSNSGFTGGGLNVGLPIDDDITAPPSNAVHNVIIRNLNFRGWDDDAINVQMFSHHIWVDHNTWTTGADGGVDVKRGSSYVTISYNHADGTDKNMLLGHDDDNSAQDVGRLKVSYHHNFFDNTNQRNPRVRFGDQVHVYNNYYLNTGNYGVASTENAGVIVEGNYFGGVDDPYHLGEGSSGDGRLVARNNCLVNSGSGQTGGSVSNPTYSYTLTPQCDVKANVTANAGAGRI
;
A
#
# COMPACT_ATOMS: atom_id res chain seq x y z
N MET A 1 -14.48 -22.35 89.28
CA MET A 1 -15.31 -21.23 88.82
C MET A 1 -15.80 -21.60 87.42
N GLN A 2 -16.83 -22.45 87.30
CA GLN A 2 -18.27 -22.12 87.15
C GLN A 2 -18.63 -21.45 85.81
N LEU A 3 -19.72 -21.98 85.19
CA LEU A 3 -20.51 -21.54 84.01
C LEU A 3 -20.03 -22.08 82.64
N LYS A 4 -20.64 -23.06 81.94
CA LYS A 4 -22.02 -23.62 81.78
C LYS A 4 -22.87 -22.91 80.69
N HIS A 5 -23.39 -23.73 79.75
CA HIS A 5 -24.42 -23.53 78.69
C HIS A 5 -23.90 -23.10 77.30
N ALA A 6 -24.39 -23.59 76.14
CA ALA A 6 -25.60 -24.35 75.78
C ALA A 6 -25.39 -25.20 74.49
N ARG A 7 -26.24 -26.22 74.30
CA ARG A 7 -26.36 -27.09 73.12
C ARG A 7 -27.23 -26.43 72.03
N VAL A 8 -26.96 -26.68 70.74
CA VAL A 8 -27.95 -27.00 69.68
C VAL A 8 -27.27 -27.86 68.59
N ARG A 9 -27.94 -28.94 68.15
CA ARG A 9 -27.60 -29.82 67.01
C ARG A 9 -28.18 -29.25 65.70
N ILE A 10 -27.60 -29.55 64.53
CA ILE A 10 -28.30 -29.97 63.29
C ILE A 10 -27.29 -30.42 62.19
N LEU A 11 -27.64 -31.54 61.54
CA LEU A 11 -27.15 -32.19 60.30
C LEU A 11 -27.14 -31.24 59.07
N ALA A 12 -26.50 -31.43 57.91
CA ALA A 12 -25.62 -32.42 57.28
C ALA A 12 -24.91 -31.70 56.07
N PRO A 13 -24.47 -32.40 54.99
CA PRO A 13 -23.12 -32.29 54.40
C PRO A 13 -23.06 -31.27 53.22
N VAL A 14 -21.89 -31.09 52.59
CA VAL A 14 -21.71 -31.03 51.12
C VAL A 14 -20.30 -30.51 50.75
N ALA A 15 -19.72 -31.20 49.77
CA ALA A 15 -18.65 -30.81 48.85
C ALA A 15 -17.23 -30.61 49.39
N ALA A 16 -16.42 -31.68 49.23
CA ALA A 16 -15.00 -31.55 48.98
C ALA A 16 -14.78 -30.88 47.61
N ALA A 17 -14.21 -29.68 47.60
CA ALA A 17 -13.59 -29.09 46.42
C ALA A 17 -12.08 -29.11 46.62
N LEU A 18 -11.40 -29.94 45.82
CA LEU A 18 -9.94 -30.00 45.74
C LEU A 18 -9.45 -28.67 45.15
N ALA A 19 -8.88 -27.79 45.99
CA ALA A 19 -8.17 -26.60 45.52
C ALA A 19 -6.74 -27.00 45.15
N ALA A 20 -6.48 -27.20 43.86
CA ALA A 20 -5.12 -27.27 43.34
C ALA A 20 -4.51 -25.86 43.38
N VAL A 21 -3.69 -25.59 44.39
CA VAL A 21 -2.85 -24.39 44.46
C VAL A 21 -1.69 -24.57 43.49
N VAL A 22 -1.80 -24.00 42.30
CA VAL A 22 -0.65 -23.80 41.42
C VAL A 22 0.06 -22.55 41.89
N ILE A 23 1.22 -22.75 42.51
CA ILE A 23 2.18 -21.69 42.83
C ILE A 23 2.73 -21.19 41.49
N ALA A 24 2.15 -20.11 40.97
CA ALA A 24 2.74 -19.36 39.87
C ALA A 24 3.91 -18.55 40.44
N LEU A 25 5.13 -19.08 40.29
CA LEU A 25 6.35 -18.32 40.43
C LEU A 25 6.32 -17.18 39.42
N GLY A 26 6.10 -15.96 39.93
CA GLY A 26 6.09 -14.73 39.16
C GLY A 26 7.46 -14.45 38.55
N TYR A 27 7.67 -14.90 37.32
CA TYR A 27 8.59 -14.23 36.42
C TYR A 27 7.89 -12.94 35.98
N SER A 28 8.29 -11.82 36.58
CA SER A 28 8.02 -10.50 35.99
C SER A 28 8.84 -10.44 34.71
N ALA A 29 8.23 -10.83 33.59
CA ALA A 29 8.80 -10.55 32.30
C ALA A 29 8.88 -9.03 32.18
N VAL A 30 10.10 -8.50 32.08
CA VAL A 30 10.30 -7.13 31.61
C VAL A 30 9.76 -7.11 30.19
N ALA A 31 8.56 -6.52 30.01
CA ALA A 31 8.02 -6.30 28.69
C ALA A 31 8.94 -5.30 27.99
N TYR A 32 9.76 -5.78 27.06
CA TYR A 32 10.47 -4.91 26.15
C TYR A 32 9.41 -4.30 25.22
N ALA A 33 9.30 -2.97 25.23
CA ALA A 33 8.50 -2.26 24.24
C ALA A 33 9.15 -2.48 22.87
N ASP A 34 8.44 -3.17 21.97
CA ASP A 34 8.92 -3.36 20.60
C ASP A 34 9.14 -2.01 19.93
N THR A 35 10.30 -1.85 19.29
CA THR A 35 10.61 -0.66 18.49
C THR A 35 9.88 -0.77 17.15
N LEU A 36 8.93 0.14 16.91
CA LEU A 36 8.11 0.19 15.71
C LEU A 36 8.79 0.91 14.55
N PHE A 37 9.67 1.86 14.87
CA PHE A 37 10.42 2.67 13.92
C PHE A 37 11.61 3.30 14.63
N SER A 38 12.72 3.44 13.92
CA SER A 38 13.85 4.22 14.41
C SER A 38 14.58 4.88 13.25
N ASP A 39 15.10 6.07 13.47
CA ASP A 39 15.99 6.75 12.53
C ASP A 39 16.99 7.62 13.31
N ASP A 40 18.28 7.33 13.13
CA ASP A 40 19.42 8.08 13.68
C ASP A 40 20.10 8.95 12.60
N PHE A 41 19.60 8.91 11.36
CA PHE A 41 20.13 9.61 10.18
C PHE A 41 21.60 9.29 9.84
N GLU A 42 22.17 8.25 10.45
CA GLU A 42 23.55 7.80 10.24
C GLU A 42 23.72 6.95 8.97
N ASP A 43 22.71 6.90 8.11
CA ASP A 43 22.86 6.42 6.74
C ASP A 43 23.02 7.59 5.74
N GLY A 44 22.96 8.84 6.22
CA GLY A 44 23.16 10.03 5.39
C GLY A 44 21.94 10.44 4.59
N ASN A 45 20.78 9.81 4.84
CA ASN A 45 19.54 10.15 4.20
C ASN A 45 18.41 10.21 5.23
N SER A 46 17.24 10.67 4.79
CA SER A 46 16.03 10.71 5.60
C SER A 46 14.91 9.93 4.91
N SER A 47 15.27 8.78 4.33
CA SER A 47 14.34 7.93 3.60
C SER A 47 13.21 7.48 4.51
N GLY A 48 11.98 7.52 4.00
CA GLY A 48 10.80 7.21 4.80
C GLY A 48 10.27 8.39 5.63
N TRP A 49 10.83 9.58 5.46
CA TRP A 49 10.24 10.83 5.95
C TRP A 49 9.73 11.70 4.80
N SER A 50 8.62 12.38 5.02
CA SER A 50 8.02 13.32 4.06
C SER A 50 7.91 14.71 4.68
N GLY A 51 8.28 15.74 3.92
CA GLY A 51 8.32 17.12 4.38
C GLY A 51 7.20 18.00 3.87
N SER A 52 6.78 18.95 4.70
CA SER A 52 5.86 20.03 4.35
C SER A 52 6.39 21.36 4.88
N GLY A 53 6.74 22.28 3.97
CA GLY A 53 7.39 23.54 4.32
C GLY A 53 8.80 23.38 4.89
N GLY A 54 9.46 24.50 5.17
CA GLY A 54 10.82 24.53 5.71
C GLY A 54 11.92 24.14 4.71
N SER A 55 13.12 23.92 5.25
CA SER A 55 14.30 23.49 4.50
C SER A 55 14.92 22.32 5.23
N TRP A 56 14.53 21.11 4.82
CA TRP A 56 14.92 19.85 5.45
C TRP A 56 16.12 19.24 4.74
N SER A 57 17.08 18.74 5.51
CA SER A 57 18.27 18.06 4.97
C SER A 57 18.89 17.19 6.06
N VAL A 58 19.57 16.11 5.67
CA VAL A 58 20.51 15.45 6.58
C VAL A 58 21.82 16.23 6.57
N ALA A 59 22.31 16.60 7.73
CA ALA A 59 23.51 17.42 7.89
C ALA A 59 24.36 16.94 9.07
N THR A 60 25.62 17.35 9.13
CA THR A 60 26.51 17.01 10.25
C THR A 60 26.44 18.06 11.37
N ASP A 61 26.43 17.57 12.61
CA ASP A 61 26.40 18.32 13.86
C ASP A 61 27.01 17.47 15.00
N GLY A 62 28.26 17.04 14.80
CA GLY A 62 28.85 15.94 15.56
C GLY A 62 28.52 14.60 14.90
N SER A 63 27.30 14.11 15.13
CA SER A 63 26.63 13.03 14.36
C SER A 63 25.94 13.60 13.10
N ARG A 64 25.43 12.74 12.23
CA ARG A 64 24.42 13.15 11.25
C ARG A 64 23.09 13.35 11.96
N VAL A 65 22.37 14.37 11.52
CA VAL A 65 21.09 14.78 12.09
C VAL A 65 20.15 15.21 10.98
N LEU A 66 18.85 15.05 11.21
CA LEU A 66 17.85 15.71 10.39
C LEU A 66 17.78 17.20 10.79
N ARG A 67 18.12 18.08 9.85
CA ARG A 67 18.14 19.52 10.04
C ARG A 67 16.96 20.19 9.37
N GLN A 68 16.22 20.97 10.14
CA GLN A 68 15.38 22.07 9.65
C GLN A 68 16.20 23.36 9.75
N GLY A 69 16.54 23.96 8.61
CA GLY A 69 17.41 25.14 8.56
C GLY A 69 16.71 26.51 8.48
N GLY A 70 15.41 26.55 8.14
CA GLY A 70 14.70 27.77 7.76
C GLY A 70 13.76 28.29 8.85
N THR A 71 13.73 29.60 9.11
CA THR A 71 12.86 30.21 10.14
C THR A 71 11.70 31.03 9.57
N SER A 72 11.41 30.89 8.27
CA SER A 72 10.43 31.69 7.53
C SER A 72 9.05 31.05 7.39
N SER A 73 8.86 29.81 7.85
CA SER A 73 7.58 29.10 7.73
C SER A 73 7.34 28.13 8.88
N ASP A 74 6.11 27.64 8.94
CA ASP A 74 5.78 26.37 9.55
C ASP A 74 6.47 25.27 8.75
N ALA A 75 7.02 24.27 9.43
CA ALA A 75 7.62 23.12 8.78
C ALA A 75 7.27 21.86 9.54
N ARG A 76 6.91 20.78 8.82
CA ARG A 76 6.73 19.45 9.38
C ARG A 76 7.54 18.45 8.58
N TYR A 77 8.01 17.42 9.26
CA TYR A 77 8.66 16.26 8.66
C TYR A 77 8.09 15.03 9.35
N THR A 78 7.39 14.18 8.62
CA THR A 78 6.59 13.08 9.21
C THR A 78 7.04 11.75 8.68
N ALA A 79 6.95 10.71 9.51
CA ALA A 79 7.29 9.34 9.17
C ALA A 79 6.38 8.35 9.91
N GLY A 80 6.48 7.07 9.58
CA GLY A 80 5.69 6.01 10.18
C GLY A 80 4.30 5.86 9.53
N THR A 81 3.37 5.23 10.25
CA THR A 81 2.05 4.83 9.71
C THR A 81 0.89 5.41 10.50
N GLN A 82 -0.24 5.63 9.83
CA GLN A 82 -1.47 6.10 10.47
C GLN A 82 -2.16 5.05 11.35
N SER A 83 -1.76 3.78 11.24
CA SER A 83 -2.38 2.67 11.98
C SER A 83 -1.95 2.58 13.45
N TRP A 84 -0.87 3.26 13.83
CA TRP A 84 -0.41 3.21 15.21
C TRP A 84 -1.41 3.90 16.15
N THR A 85 -1.96 3.12 17.08
CA THR A 85 -3.00 3.54 18.03
C THR A 85 -2.45 3.76 19.42
N ALA A 86 -1.51 2.93 19.87
CA ALA A 86 -0.88 2.99 21.18
C ALA A 86 0.65 2.90 21.06
N TYR A 87 1.35 4.04 21.18
CA TYR A 87 2.80 4.10 21.02
C TYR A 87 3.40 5.33 21.69
N SER A 88 4.71 5.28 21.92
CA SER A 88 5.52 6.44 22.26
C SER A 88 6.40 6.83 21.08
N VAL A 89 6.52 8.11 20.80
CA VAL A 89 7.52 8.67 19.89
C VAL A 89 8.50 9.50 20.69
N GLN A 90 9.79 9.25 20.52
CA GLN A 90 10.88 9.98 21.15
C GLN A 90 11.83 10.50 20.08
N ALA A 91 12.39 11.69 20.29
CA ALA A 91 13.51 12.20 19.51
C ALA A 91 14.43 13.04 20.39
N ARG A 92 15.73 13.07 20.09
CA ARG A 92 16.59 14.17 20.51
C ARG A 92 16.29 15.38 19.63
N VAL A 93 16.12 16.53 20.24
CA VAL A 93 15.76 17.80 19.60
C VAL A 93 16.70 18.89 20.08
N LYS A 94 17.35 19.59 19.15
CA LYS A 94 18.18 20.76 19.42
C LYS A 94 17.62 21.97 18.68
N PRO A 95 16.86 22.86 19.35
CA PRO A 95 16.49 24.15 18.75
C PRO A 95 17.77 24.94 18.42
N THR A 96 17.89 25.47 17.22
CA THR A 96 19.05 26.28 16.79
C THR A 96 18.68 27.76 16.64
N ALA A 97 17.43 28.07 16.30
CA ALA A 97 16.93 29.44 16.25
C ALA A 97 15.40 29.51 16.41
N PHE A 98 14.92 30.65 16.92
CA PHE A 98 13.50 31.02 16.94
C PHE A 98 13.33 32.42 16.33
N ASN A 99 12.45 32.56 15.35
CA ASN A 99 12.11 33.85 14.76
C ASN A 99 10.88 34.45 15.47
N GLY A 100 11.12 34.94 16.69
CA GLY A 100 10.12 35.51 17.58
C GLY A 100 9.98 34.75 18.91
N SER A 101 9.22 35.32 19.84
CA SER A 101 9.09 34.81 21.21
C SER A 101 8.15 33.61 21.36
N ASN A 102 7.18 33.43 20.45
CA ASN A 102 6.17 32.37 20.54
C ASN A 102 6.31 31.31 19.42
N ARG A 103 7.56 30.88 19.19
CA ARG A 103 7.94 29.88 18.18
C ARG A 103 8.30 28.56 18.84
N PHE A 104 8.21 27.47 18.08
CA PHE A 104 8.42 26.14 18.66
C PHE A 104 9.21 25.20 17.77
N VAL A 105 9.75 24.17 18.42
CA VAL A 105 10.18 22.90 17.84
C VAL A 105 9.39 21.80 18.56
N ALA A 106 9.00 20.73 17.87
CA ALA A 106 8.06 19.76 18.42
C ALA A 106 8.29 18.33 17.94
N VAL A 107 7.83 17.38 18.75
CA VAL A 107 7.60 15.98 18.38
C VAL A 107 6.10 15.74 18.26
N LEU A 108 5.67 15.05 17.21
CA LEU A 108 4.28 14.88 16.82
C LEU A 108 3.88 13.41 16.95
N ALA A 109 2.64 13.18 17.35
CA ALA A 109 2.01 11.87 17.37
C ALA A 109 0.59 11.95 16.83
N ARG A 110 0.06 10.80 16.41
CA ARG A 110 -1.23 10.62 15.77
C ARG A 110 -1.47 11.59 14.61
N VAL A 111 -0.43 11.81 13.80
CA VAL A 111 -0.51 12.72 12.66
C VAL A 111 -1.46 12.16 11.60
N GLN A 112 -2.56 12.88 11.34
CA GLN A 112 -3.52 12.58 10.27
C GLN A 112 -3.08 13.25 8.97
N SER A 113 -2.77 14.53 9.05
CA SER A 113 -2.38 15.38 7.92
C SER A 113 -1.38 16.44 8.38
N ASN A 114 -0.88 17.26 7.46
CA ASN A 114 -0.03 18.41 7.78
C ASN A 114 -0.74 19.46 8.65
N THR A 115 -2.04 19.34 8.88
CA THR A 115 -2.86 20.30 9.63
C THR A 115 -3.67 19.66 10.77
N SER A 116 -3.49 18.36 11.03
CA SER A 116 -4.24 17.62 12.06
C SER A 116 -3.37 16.58 12.77
N TYR A 117 -3.01 16.83 14.05
CA TYR A 117 -2.12 15.98 14.87
C TYR A 117 -2.07 16.39 16.35
N TYR A 118 -1.55 15.52 17.22
CA TYR A 118 -1.08 15.88 18.56
C TYR A 118 0.42 16.19 18.55
N TYR A 119 0.87 17.06 19.44
CA TYR A 119 2.29 17.39 19.54
C TYR A 119 2.70 17.91 20.92
N VAL A 120 3.95 17.64 21.29
CA VAL A 120 4.64 18.25 22.43
C VAL A 120 5.66 19.23 21.88
N ALA A 121 5.48 20.51 22.21
CA ALA A 121 6.29 21.62 21.71
C ALA A 121 7.20 22.19 22.79
N LEU A 122 8.50 22.33 22.49
CA LEU A 122 9.43 23.19 23.22
C LEU A 122 9.36 24.59 22.61
N ARG A 123 9.03 25.60 23.42
CA ARG A 123 8.82 26.97 22.93
C ARG A 123 9.90 27.95 23.38
N GLY A 124 10.15 28.95 22.54
CA GLY A 124 11.08 30.05 22.82
C GLY A 124 10.66 30.97 23.97
N ASN A 125 9.43 30.88 24.47
CA ASN A 125 8.95 31.59 25.67
C ASN A 125 9.10 30.76 26.96
N ASN A 126 9.95 29.73 26.96
CA ASN A 126 10.25 28.88 28.11
C ASN A 126 9.05 28.06 28.63
N THR A 127 8.29 27.49 27.70
CA THR A 127 7.24 26.52 28.02
C THR A 127 7.42 25.22 27.24
N VAL A 128 6.92 24.13 27.82
CA VAL A 128 6.55 22.91 27.11
C VAL A 128 5.03 22.84 27.03
N GLU A 129 4.49 22.57 25.85
CA GLU A 129 3.03 22.52 25.63
C GLU A 129 2.64 21.23 24.92
N LEU A 130 1.68 20.50 25.50
CA LEU A 130 0.95 19.43 24.83
C LEU A 130 -0.27 20.03 24.15
N LYS A 131 -0.37 19.83 22.84
CA LYS A 131 -1.36 20.50 22.01
C LYS A 131 -1.96 19.55 20.99
N LYS A 132 -3.13 19.93 20.49
CA LYS A 132 -3.68 19.41 19.24
C LYS A 132 -3.72 20.50 18.16
N LEU A 133 -3.61 20.06 16.93
CA LEU A 133 -3.94 20.82 15.74
C LEU A 133 -5.09 20.07 15.05
N VAL A 134 -6.14 20.78 14.64
CA VAL A 134 -7.26 20.23 13.88
C VAL A 134 -7.56 21.18 12.73
N ASN A 135 -7.35 20.72 11.50
CA ASN A 135 -7.54 21.50 10.28
C ASN A 135 -6.86 22.89 10.35
N GLY A 136 -5.65 22.94 10.92
CA GLY A 136 -4.83 24.14 11.04
C GLY A 136 -5.12 25.00 12.28
N SER A 137 -6.16 24.67 13.04
CA SER A 137 -6.50 25.37 14.29
C SER A 137 -5.87 24.66 15.49
N SER A 138 -5.12 25.40 16.31
CA SER A 138 -4.42 24.82 17.47
C SER A 138 -5.17 25.02 18.78
N THR A 139 -5.14 23.99 19.64
CA THR A 139 -5.65 24.03 21.01
C THR A 139 -4.57 23.52 21.96
N THR A 140 -4.31 24.26 23.05
CA THR A 140 -3.47 23.77 24.16
C THR A 140 -4.28 22.81 25.02
N LEU A 141 -3.74 21.62 25.26
CA LEU A 141 -4.34 20.61 26.13
C LEU A 141 -3.73 20.68 27.54
N ASP A 142 -2.41 20.87 27.62
CA ASP A 142 -1.69 21.09 28.87
C ASP A 142 -0.36 21.84 28.64
N SER A 143 0.20 22.46 29.67
CA SER A 143 1.46 23.21 29.58
C SER A 143 2.21 23.29 30.91
N ALA A 144 3.54 23.30 30.84
CA ALA A 144 4.41 23.53 31.99
C ALA A 144 5.55 24.51 31.65
N SER A 145 6.14 25.11 32.68
CA SER A 145 7.34 25.94 32.54
C SER A 145 8.57 25.07 32.31
N LEU A 146 9.38 25.41 31.31
CA LEU A 146 10.63 24.73 30.99
C LEU A 146 11.58 25.73 30.35
N THR A 147 12.79 25.90 30.88
CA THR A 147 13.78 26.76 30.22
C THR A 147 14.28 26.10 28.93
N VAL A 148 14.05 26.76 27.79
CA VAL A 148 14.46 26.27 26.46
C VAL A 148 15.60 27.13 25.95
N SER A 149 16.80 26.56 25.91
CA SER A 149 18.01 27.20 25.39
C SER A 149 18.30 26.69 23.98
N THR A 150 18.64 27.58 23.05
CA THR A 150 19.12 27.17 21.73
C THR A 150 20.49 26.48 21.85
N ASN A 151 20.80 25.65 20.85
CA ASN A 151 22.01 24.83 20.76
C ASN A 151 22.20 23.84 21.93
N THR A 152 21.13 23.49 22.63
CA THR A 152 21.09 22.47 23.68
C THR A 152 20.20 21.31 23.24
N TRP A 153 20.67 20.07 23.42
CA TRP A 153 19.88 18.87 23.14
C TRP A 153 18.86 18.59 24.25
N TYR A 154 17.64 18.26 23.85
CA TYR A 154 16.55 17.80 24.70
C TYR A 154 16.04 16.47 24.19
N THR A 155 15.79 15.49 25.06
CA THR A 155 15.07 14.27 24.67
C THR A 155 13.58 14.50 24.89
N VAL A 156 12.81 14.61 23.81
CA VAL A 156 11.37 14.87 23.86
C VAL A 156 10.63 13.59 23.52
N ARG A 157 9.63 13.21 24.33
CA ARG A 157 8.81 12.01 24.10
C ARG A 157 7.32 12.33 24.25
N LEU A 158 6.51 11.82 23.35
CA LEU A 158 5.05 11.85 23.41
C LEU A 158 4.49 10.42 23.39
N GLU A 159 3.81 10.02 24.46
CA GLU A 159 3.06 8.77 24.57
C GLU A 159 1.59 9.03 24.25
N VAL A 160 1.01 8.18 23.38
CA VAL A 160 -0.41 8.23 23.01
C VAL A 160 -1.01 6.84 23.14
N SER A 161 -2.07 6.67 23.94
CA SER A 161 -2.77 5.38 24.09
C SER A 161 -4.21 5.59 24.52
N GLY A 162 -5.17 5.01 23.79
CA GLY A 162 -6.59 5.32 23.98
C GLY A 162 -6.82 6.83 23.85
N THR A 163 -7.40 7.47 24.87
CA THR A 163 -7.54 8.93 24.95
C THR A 163 -6.40 9.61 25.72
N SER A 164 -5.49 8.86 26.33
CA SER A 164 -4.39 9.39 27.14
C SER A 164 -3.24 9.89 26.27
N LEU A 165 -2.73 11.08 26.61
CA LEU A 165 -1.61 11.76 25.97
C LEU A 165 -0.62 12.21 27.06
N ARG A 166 0.66 11.83 26.97
CA ARG A 166 1.68 12.15 28.00
C ARG A 166 2.97 12.64 27.35
N GLY A 167 3.39 13.85 27.71
CA GLY A 167 4.56 14.53 27.17
C GLY A 167 5.70 14.61 28.17
N TYR A 168 6.89 14.18 27.75
CA TYR A 168 8.10 14.12 28.56
C TYR A 168 9.20 14.96 27.92
N VAL A 169 10.04 15.56 28.76
CA VAL A 169 11.31 16.16 28.35
C VAL A 169 12.41 15.66 29.29
N ASN A 170 13.51 15.18 28.72
CA ASN A 170 14.64 14.58 29.43
C ASN A 170 14.21 13.48 30.42
N GLY A 171 13.26 12.64 30.00
CA GLY A 171 12.70 11.54 30.80
C GLY A 171 11.70 11.96 31.88
N THR A 172 11.50 13.25 32.13
CA THR A 172 10.55 13.74 33.13
C THR A 172 9.20 14.01 32.48
N LEU A 173 8.10 13.50 33.05
CA LEU A 173 6.74 13.81 32.62
C LEU A 173 6.42 15.26 32.99
N LEU A 174 6.10 16.10 32.01
CA LEU A 174 5.83 17.52 32.23
C LEU A 174 4.42 17.94 31.80
N THR A 175 3.77 17.19 30.91
CA THR A 175 2.43 17.49 30.42
C THR A 175 1.60 16.22 30.27
N GLU A 176 0.31 16.25 30.60
CA GLU A 176 -0.61 15.11 30.44
C GLU A 176 -2.04 15.59 30.15
N ALA A 177 -2.74 14.92 29.25
CA ALA A 177 -4.12 15.24 28.92
C ALA A 177 -4.92 14.00 28.48
N THR A 178 -6.24 14.16 28.45
CA THR A 178 -7.17 13.21 27.82
C THR A 178 -7.84 13.89 26.62
N ASP A 179 -7.70 13.33 25.42
CA ASP A 179 -8.36 13.83 24.21
C ASP A 179 -8.65 12.68 23.21
N SER A 180 -9.85 12.68 22.63
CA SER A 180 -10.34 11.64 21.72
C SER A 180 -10.35 12.05 20.24
N GLN A 181 -9.82 13.23 19.91
CA GLN A 181 -9.86 13.78 18.55
C GLN A 181 -9.21 12.88 17.51
N PHE A 182 -8.06 12.29 17.85
CA PHE A 182 -7.32 11.37 16.99
C PHE A 182 -7.07 10.08 17.76
N SER A 183 -7.49 8.93 17.23
CA SER A 183 -7.36 7.60 17.85
C SER A 183 -6.12 6.81 17.38
N SER A 184 -5.57 7.18 16.23
CA SER A 184 -4.36 6.61 15.64
C SER A 184 -3.61 7.67 14.83
N GLY A 185 -2.42 7.42 14.31
CA GLY A 185 -1.78 8.29 13.31
C GLY A 185 -0.25 8.21 13.30
N ARG A 186 0.38 8.83 12.30
CA ARG A 186 1.84 8.86 12.09
C ARG A 186 2.60 9.62 13.19
N ILE A 187 3.93 9.59 13.12
CA ILE A 187 4.82 10.45 13.91
C ILE A 187 5.35 11.59 13.08
N GLY A 188 6.00 12.55 13.73
CA GLY A 188 6.81 13.53 13.02
C GLY A 188 7.56 14.46 13.96
N VAL A 189 8.27 15.38 13.34
CA VAL A 189 8.89 16.54 13.97
C VAL A 189 8.40 17.80 13.27
N ALA A 190 8.32 18.92 13.99
CA ALA A 190 7.91 20.18 13.39
C ALA A 190 8.61 21.38 13.99
N THR A 191 8.62 22.46 13.21
CA THR A 191 8.97 23.80 13.67
C THR A 191 7.87 24.78 13.29
N PHE A 192 7.75 25.85 14.06
CA PHE A 192 6.89 26.99 13.75
C PHE A 192 7.74 28.25 13.78
N TYR A 193 8.19 28.71 12.60
CA TYR A 193 9.18 29.79 12.45
C TYR A 193 10.40 29.60 13.36
N GLY A 194 10.88 28.35 13.45
CA GLY A 194 12.06 27.96 14.20
C GLY A 194 12.91 27.01 13.37
N ALA A 195 14.18 26.89 13.75
CA ALA A 195 15.14 25.96 13.17
C ALA A 195 15.63 24.99 14.25
N ALA A 196 15.93 23.75 13.86
CA ALA A 196 16.35 22.71 14.78
C ALA A 196 17.07 21.56 14.08
N ASN A 197 17.87 20.84 14.87
CA ASN A 197 18.35 19.52 14.53
C ASN A 197 17.56 18.47 15.32
N PHE A 198 17.25 17.36 14.67
CA PHE A 198 16.55 16.20 15.22
C PHE A 198 17.41 14.96 15.00
N ASP A 199 17.46 14.10 16.00
CA ASP A 199 18.32 12.91 16.01
C ASP A 199 17.70 11.83 16.91
N ASP A 200 18.14 10.58 16.77
CA ASP A 200 17.68 9.40 17.51
C ASP A 200 16.14 9.34 17.66
N VAL A 201 15.44 9.38 16.53
CA VAL A 201 14.00 9.21 16.52
C VAL A 201 13.71 7.74 16.78
N VAL A 202 12.91 7.44 17.81
CA VAL A 202 12.51 6.08 18.16
C VAL A 202 11.02 6.05 18.47
N VAL A 203 10.32 5.09 17.89
CA VAL A 203 8.93 4.79 18.18
C VAL A 203 8.85 3.42 18.84
N SER A 204 8.14 3.32 19.96
CA SER A 204 7.99 2.06 20.69
C SER A 204 6.53 1.80 21.03
N THR A 205 6.13 0.53 21.03
CA THR A 205 4.81 0.12 21.55
C THR A 205 4.69 0.48 23.03
N ILE A 206 3.51 0.93 23.47
CA ILE A 206 3.20 1.06 24.90
C ILE A 206 2.06 0.12 25.21
N GLY A 207 2.35 -0.83 26.09
CA GLY A 207 1.45 -1.95 26.40
C GLY A 207 0.06 -1.47 26.81
N SER A 208 -0.96 -2.00 26.13
CA SER A 208 -2.30 -2.12 26.71
C SER A 208 -2.40 -3.49 27.40
N PRO A 209 -3.01 -3.61 28.59
CA PRO A 209 -3.22 -4.90 29.21
C PRO A 209 -4.16 -5.76 28.33
N PRO A 210 -4.06 -7.10 28.39
CA PRO A 210 -4.81 -7.99 27.51
C PRO A 210 -6.31 -7.87 27.78
N THR A 211 -7.07 -7.37 26.81
CA THR A 211 -8.54 -7.48 26.82
C THR A 211 -8.95 -8.86 26.31
N THR A 212 -9.74 -9.54 27.14
CA THR A 212 -10.26 -10.91 26.97
C THR A 212 -10.90 -11.19 25.60
N PRO A 213 -10.71 -12.39 25.02
CA PRO A 213 -11.31 -12.79 23.73
C PRO A 213 -12.83 -12.98 23.82
N PRO A 214 -13.60 -12.69 22.74
CA PRO A 214 -14.99 -13.09 22.65
C PRO A 214 -15.11 -14.60 22.42
N THR A 215 -16.01 -15.22 23.19
CA THR A 215 -16.39 -16.62 23.09
C THR A 215 -17.23 -16.87 21.85
N SER A 216 -16.82 -17.80 20.98
CA SER A 216 -17.74 -18.53 20.09
C SER A 216 -17.26 -19.97 19.89
N THR A 217 -18.20 -20.89 20.07
CA THR A 217 -18.11 -22.36 20.06
C THR A 217 -17.74 -22.94 18.67
N PRO A 218 -17.25 -24.19 18.61
CA PRO A 218 -16.48 -24.73 17.49
C PRO A 218 -17.32 -25.50 16.46
N PRO A 219 -16.85 -25.60 15.20
CA PRO A 219 -16.97 -26.82 14.43
C PRO A 219 -15.62 -27.55 14.33
N THR A 220 -15.75 -28.85 14.37
CA THR A 220 -14.71 -29.88 14.39
C THR A 220 -14.04 -30.10 13.03
N SER A 221 -12.84 -30.65 13.11
CA SER A 221 -12.02 -31.34 12.10
C SER A 221 -11.16 -30.47 11.17
N ASN A 222 -9.86 -30.44 11.50
CA ASN A 222 -8.77 -30.14 10.56
C ASN A 222 -8.68 -31.22 9.47
N PRO A 223 -8.42 -30.81 8.21
CA PRO A 223 -7.46 -31.49 7.34
C PRO A 223 -6.10 -30.74 7.35
N PRO A 224 -5.03 -31.36 6.83
CA PRO A 224 -3.65 -31.05 7.20
C PRO A 224 -3.14 -29.69 6.69
N THR A 225 -2.25 -29.10 7.49
CA THR A 225 -1.46 -27.91 7.20
C THR A 225 -0.65 -28.07 5.91
N THR A 226 -0.99 -27.29 4.88
CA THR A 226 -0.05 -26.91 3.82
C THR A 226 0.66 -25.63 4.24
N GLY A 227 1.96 -25.55 4.00
CA GLY A 227 2.83 -24.42 4.35
C GLY A 227 2.41 -23.10 3.67
N PRO A 228 3.17 -22.01 3.90
CA PRO A 228 2.90 -20.73 3.26
C PRO A 228 2.85 -20.90 1.73
N PRO A 229 1.94 -20.21 1.02
CA PRO A 229 1.73 -20.46 -0.39
C PRO A 229 3.03 -20.23 -1.17
N THR A 230 3.50 -21.30 -1.80
CA THR A 230 4.39 -21.23 -2.94
C THR A 230 3.72 -20.39 -4.03
N ASN A 231 4.53 -19.60 -4.75
CA ASN A 231 4.24 -19.08 -6.09
C ASN A 231 3.22 -19.97 -6.83
N PRO A 232 2.16 -19.45 -7.46
CA PRO A 232 1.38 -20.26 -8.38
C PRO A 232 2.23 -20.61 -9.62
N GLY A 233 3.11 -21.60 -9.49
CA GLY A 233 3.20 -22.62 -10.52
C GLY A 233 1.94 -23.48 -10.36
N PRO A 234 1.18 -23.83 -11.42
CA PRO A 234 1.45 -23.91 -12.86
C PRO A 234 0.85 -22.76 -13.72
N ASN A 235 0.81 -22.92 -15.06
CA ASN A 235 0.22 -22.01 -16.07
C ASN A 235 -1.33 -21.90 -15.96
N GLN A 236 -1.84 -21.47 -14.81
CA GLN A 236 -3.26 -21.29 -14.54
C GLN A 236 -3.54 -19.86 -14.09
N ALA A 237 -4.35 -19.15 -14.87
CA ALA A 237 -4.78 -17.81 -14.50
C ALA A 237 -5.72 -17.85 -13.29
N ASP A 238 -5.65 -16.81 -12.45
CA ASP A 238 -6.58 -16.49 -11.36
C ASP A 238 -7.29 -15.16 -11.65
N GLY A 239 -8.01 -14.62 -10.66
CA GLY A 239 -8.73 -13.36 -10.80
C GLY A 239 -9.83 -13.41 -11.87
N TRP A 240 -10.04 -12.30 -12.57
CA TRP A 240 -11.08 -12.22 -13.60
C TRP A 240 -10.74 -13.03 -14.86
N ALA A 241 -9.46 -13.24 -15.18
CA ALA A 241 -9.03 -14.07 -16.30
C ALA A 241 -9.31 -15.57 -16.11
N SER A 242 -9.64 -16.01 -14.89
CA SER A 242 -9.99 -17.41 -14.60
C SER A 242 -11.49 -17.72 -14.69
N VAL A 243 -12.33 -16.71 -14.88
CA VAL A 243 -13.79 -16.87 -14.85
C VAL A 243 -14.27 -17.49 -16.16
N ASP A 244 -15.24 -18.40 -16.08
CA ASP A 244 -15.93 -18.94 -17.25
C ASP A 244 -16.98 -17.93 -17.74
N ALA A 245 -16.71 -17.28 -18.87
CA ALA A 245 -17.61 -16.28 -19.44
C ALA A 245 -17.43 -16.12 -20.95
N TRP A 246 -18.46 -15.62 -21.62
CA TRP A 246 -18.43 -15.31 -23.07
C TRP A 246 -17.96 -16.49 -23.95
N GLY A 247 -18.27 -17.71 -23.54
CA GLY A 247 -17.91 -18.93 -24.27
C GLY A 247 -16.46 -19.40 -24.07
N GLN A 248 -15.69 -18.76 -23.20
CA GLN A 248 -14.34 -19.12 -22.84
C GLN A 248 -14.30 -19.63 -21.38
N ASN A 249 -13.53 -20.70 -21.13
CA ASN A 249 -13.43 -21.33 -19.81
C ASN A 249 -12.10 -20.97 -19.14
N GLY A 250 -11.99 -19.73 -18.67
CA GLY A 250 -10.75 -19.18 -18.15
C GLY A 250 -9.67 -18.97 -19.24
N THR A 251 -8.45 -18.66 -18.80
CA THR A 251 -7.33 -18.35 -19.70
C THR A 251 -6.29 -19.46 -19.69
N THR A 252 -6.05 -20.05 -20.86
CA THR A 252 -5.12 -21.17 -21.10
C THR A 252 -4.04 -20.86 -22.15
N GLY A 253 -4.19 -19.73 -22.86
CA GLY A 253 -3.25 -19.28 -23.88
C GLY A 253 -3.13 -20.25 -25.04
N GLY A 254 -1.88 -20.53 -25.45
CA GLY A 254 -1.56 -21.44 -26.54
C GLY A 254 -1.50 -22.92 -26.16
N THR A 255 -2.03 -23.31 -25.01
CA THR A 255 -2.03 -24.70 -24.55
C THR A 255 -2.66 -25.62 -25.60
N GLY A 256 -2.00 -26.74 -25.90
CA GLY A 256 -2.43 -27.68 -26.95
C GLY A 256 -1.93 -27.34 -28.36
N GLY A 257 -1.31 -26.16 -28.55
CA GLY A 257 -0.62 -25.76 -29.77
C GLY A 257 0.87 -26.15 -29.82
N PRO A 258 1.56 -25.88 -30.94
CA PRO A 258 3.01 -26.02 -31.02
C PRO A 258 3.72 -24.99 -30.13
N THR A 259 4.87 -25.40 -29.61
CA THR A 259 5.84 -24.50 -28.99
C THR A 259 6.90 -24.12 -30.02
N VAL A 260 7.15 -22.83 -30.16
CA VAL A 260 8.16 -22.25 -31.05
C VAL A 260 9.06 -21.32 -30.25
N THR A 261 10.33 -21.21 -30.64
CA THR A 261 11.26 -20.23 -30.08
C THR A 261 11.57 -19.20 -31.15
N VAL A 262 11.53 -17.92 -30.79
CA VAL A 262 11.79 -16.78 -31.69
C VAL A 262 12.85 -15.88 -31.06
N ASP A 263 13.79 -15.39 -31.87
CA ASP A 263 14.82 -14.43 -31.43
C ASP A 263 14.92 -13.20 -32.35
N THR A 264 14.06 -13.12 -33.37
CA THR A 264 13.92 -11.96 -34.25
C THR A 264 12.49 -11.41 -34.28
N ALA A 265 12.36 -10.13 -34.63
CA ALA A 265 11.05 -9.49 -34.80
C ALA A 265 10.23 -10.18 -35.92
N ALA A 266 10.87 -10.54 -37.03
CA ALA A 266 10.17 -11.16 -38.15
C ALA A 266 9.54 -12.51 -37.78
N GLU A 267 10.27 -13.35 -37.03
CA GLU A 267 9.75 -14.63 -36.54
C GLU A 267 8.63 -14.42 -35.52
N PHE A 268 8.83 -13.52 -34.56
CA PHE A 268 7.82 -13.21 -33.55
C PHE A 268 6.51 -12.75 -34.20
N LEU A 269 6.57 -11.80 -35.14
CA LEU A 269 5.39 -11.25 -35.81
C LEU A 269 4.67 -12.30 -36.66
N ALA A 270 5.40 -13.21 -37.29
CA ALA A 270 4.80 -14.31 -38.04
C ALA A 270 4.04 -15.27 -37.11
N GLU A 271 4.64 -15.63 -35.97
CA GLU A 271 4.08 -16.59 -35.02
C GLU A 271 2.86 -16.03 -34.28
N VAL A 272 2.90 -14.75 -33.89
CA VAL A 272 1.82 -14.12 -33.11
C VAL A 272 0.56 -13.85 -33.95
N ALA A 273 0.73 -13.68 -35.27
CA ALA A 273 -0.36 -13.53 -36.23
C ALA A 273 -0.98 -14.87 -36.67
N THR A 274 -0.34 -16.00 -36.36
CA THR A 274 -0.81 -17.30 -36.84
C THR A 274 -2.08 -17.75 -36.11
N THR A 275 -3.09 -18.19 -36.87
CA THR A 275 -4.35 -18.72 -36.30
C THR A 275 -4.14 -19.97 -35.44
N GLY A 276 -4.88 -20.04 -34.34
CA GLY A 276 -4.92 -21.20 -33.44
C GLY A 276 -3.89 -21.14 -32.30
N PRO A 277 -3.94 -22.12 -31.39
CA PRO A 277 -3.11 -22.12 -30.19
C PRO A 277 -1.62 -22.15 -30.52
N ARG A 278 -0.80 -21.29 -29.89
CA ARG A 278 0.68 -21.33 -29.97
C ARG A 278 1.35 -20.88 -28.69
N ILE A 279 2.42 -21.59 -28.30
CA ILE A 279 3.33 -21.18 -27.24
C ILE A 279 4.58 -20.59 -27.91
N ILE A 280 4.75 -19.28 -27.80
CA ILE A 280 5.83 -18.51 -28.41
C ILE A 280 6.84 -18.15 -27.33
N GLN A 281 7.97 -18.84 -27.34
CA GLN A 281 9.08 -18.59 -26.44
C GLN A 281 9.99 -17.51 -27.03
N VAL A 282 9.99 -16.32 -26.42
CA VAL A 282 10.81 -15.19 -26.82
C VAL A 282 12.20 -15.36 -26.21
N GLN A 283 13.24 -15.39 -27.03
CA GLN A 283 14.62 -15.52 -26.59
C GLN A 283 15.40 -14.24 -26.86
N GLY A 284 15.86 -13.59 -25.80
CA GLY A 284 16.58 -12.32 -25.88
C GLY A 284 15.65 -11.11 -25.97
N LEU A 285 16.26 -9.93 -25.99
CA LEU A 285 15.54 -8.66 -26.13
C LEU A 285 15.39 -8.35 -27.62
N ILE A 286 14.20 -8.57 -28.16
CA ILE A 286 13.88 -8.36 -29.57
C ILE A 286 13.53 -6.89 -29.81
N ASP A 287 14.16 -6.28 -30.81
CA ASP A 287 13.81 -4.94 -31.30
C ASP A 287 12.59 -5.04 -32.22
N LEU A 288 11.41 -4.68 -31.70
CA LEU A 288 10.17 -4.63 -32.46
C LEU A 288 10.04 -3.25 -33.13
N PRO A 289 9.75 -3.18 -34.44
CA PRO A 289 9.48 -1.89 -35.06
C PRO A 289 8.20 -1.29 -34.48
N GLY A 290 8.19 -0.01 -34.10
CA GLY A 290 6.97 0.61 -33.56
C GLY A 290 5.83 0.80 -34.58
N PRO A 291 4.62 1.16 -34.12
CA PRO A 291 4.28 1.39 -32.71
C PRO A 291 3.77 0.14 -31.97
N MET A 292 2.84 -0.61 -32.57
CA MET A 292 2.11 -1.71 -31.93
C MET A 292 1.87 -2.87 -32.90
N HIS A 293 1.86 -4.10 -32.39
CA HIS A 293 1.68 -5.32 -33.20
C HIS A 293 0.53 -6.18 -32.73
N ASP A 294 -0.33 -6.57 -33.67
CA ASP A 294 -1.54 -7.35 -33.38
C ASP A 294 -1.23 -8.77 -32.90
N VAL A 295 -1.85 -9.16 -31.80
CA VAL A 295 -1.81 -10.50 -31.23
C VAL A 295 -3.15 -11.17 -31.47
N THR A 296 -3.14 -12.34 -32.12
CA THR A 296 -4.35 -13.14 -32.34
C THR A 296 -4.70 -14.01 -31.13
N SER A 297 -5.90 -14.60 -31.12
CA SER A 297 -6.35 -15.48 -30.02
C SER A 297 -5.45 -16.69 -29.80
N ASP A 298 -5.59 -17.29 -28.62
CA ASP A 298 -4.94 -18.56 -28.23
C ASP A 298 -3.41 -18.48 -28.26
N LYS A 299 -2.84 -17.47 -27.60
CA LYS A 299 -1.39 -17.27 -27.55
C LYS A 299 -0.87 -17.37 -26.13
N THR A 300 0.26 -18.04 -25.97
CA THR A 300 1.14 -17.85 -24.81
C THR A 300 2.43 -17.26 -25.32
N ILE A 301 2.69 -16.00 -25.02
CA ILE A 301 3.95 -15.32 -25.33
C ILE A 301 4.75 -15.29 -24.04
N ILE A 302 5.87 -16.00 -24.00
CA ILE A 302 6.65 -16.20 -22.78
C ILE A 302 8.13 -15.95 -22.99
N GLY A 303 8.76 -15.13 -22.15
CA GLY A 303 10.20 -14.91 -22.20
C GLY A 303 11.00 -16.11 -21.70
N VAL A 304 12.13 -16.40 -22.36
CA VAL A 304 13.10 -17.40 -21.92
C VAL A 304 14.13 -16.75 -21.00
N GLY A 305 14.20 -17.18 -19.74
CA GLY A 305 15.10 -16.58 -18.75
C GLY A 305 14.67 -15.16 -18.36
N SER A 306 15.57 -14.41 -17.71
CA SER A 306 15.26 -13.09 -17.12
C SER A 306 15.40 -11.90 -18.07
N ASN A 307 16.04 -12.09 -19.24
CA ASN A 307 16.45 -10.99 -20.12
C ASN A 307 15.68 -10.95 -21.44
N SER A 308 14.67 -11.80 -21.59
CA SER A 308 13.87 -11.87 -22.81
C SER A 308 12.75 -10.85 -22.80
N GLY A 309 12.36 -10.36 -23.98
CA GLY A 309 11.35 -9.31 -24.09
C GLY A 309 11.45 -8.50 -25.36
N PHE A 310 10.94 -7.27 -25.30
CA PHE A 310 10.80 -6.37 -26.44
C PHE A 310 11.32 -4.96 -26.15
N THR A 311 11.80 -4.31 -27.20
CA THR A 311 12.04 -2.87 -27.25
C THR A 311 11.46 -2.26 -28.53
N GLY A 312 11.26 -0.93 -28.58
CA GLY A 312 10.75 -0.22 -29.76
C GLY A 312 9.22 -0.28 -29.92
N GLY A 313 8.64 -1.46 -30.12
CA GLY A 313 7.20 -1.66 -30.31
C GLY A 313 6.52 -2.40 -29.17
N GLY A 314 5.20 -2.24 -29.05
CA GLY A 314 4.35 -2.95 -28.09
C GLY A 314 3.43 -3.99 -28.71
N LEU A 315 2.59 -4.61 -27.88
CA LEU A 315 1.65 -5.66 -28.27
C LEU A 315 0.20 -5.16 -28.20
N ASN A 316 -0.55 -5.32 -29.29
CA ASN A 316 -1.97 -5.01 -29.37
C ASN A 316 -2.81 -6.29 -29.38
N VAL A 317 -3.44 -6.60 -28.24
CA VAL A 317 -4.41 -7.69 -28.11
C VAL A 317 -5.80 -7.12 -28.40
N GLY A 318 -6.17 -7.11 -29.68
CA GLY A 318 -7.51 -6.71 -30.06
C GLY A 318 -7.74 -6.55 -31.54
N LEU A 319 -9.01 -6.37 -31.88
CA LEU A 319 -9.42 -6.02 -33.23
C LEU A 319 -9.09 -4.55 -33.54
N PRO A 320 -9.09 -4.17 -34.84
CA PRO A 320 -9.09 -2.77 -35.23
C PRO A 320 -10.22 -2.00 -34.53
N ILE A 321 -9.96 -0.73 -34.23
CA ILE A 321 -10.91 0.15 -33.56
C ILE A 321 -12.15 0.34 -34.44
N ASP A 322 -13.32 0.16 -33.83
CA ASP A 322 -14.62 0.45 -34.41
C ASP A 322 -15.55 0.94 -33.29
N ASP A 323 -15.84 2.25 -33.28
CA ASP A 323 -16.67 2.89 -32.26
C ASP A 323 -18.15 2.53 -32.39
N ASP A 324 -18.60 2.03 -33.55
CA ASP A 324 -19.99 1.63 -33.78
C ASP A 324 -20.30 0.27 -33.13
N ILE A 325 -19.27 -0.54 -32.84
CA ILE A 325 -19.42 -1.82 -32.15
C ILE A 325 -19.54 -1.57 -30.64
N THR A 326 -20.74 -1.80 -30.09
CA THR A 326 -21.04 -1.59 -28.66
C THR A 326 -21.30 -2.88 -27.89
N ALA A 327 -21.06 -4.03 -28.52
CA ALA A 327 -21.15 -5.36 -27.92
C ALA A 327 -20.04 -6.28 -28.42
N PRO A 328 -19.60 -7.28 -27.63
CA PRO A 328 -18.52 -8.18 -28.03
C PRO A 328 -18.84 -8.87 -29.36
N PRO A 329 -18.00 -8.68 -30.40
CA PRO A 329 -18.14 -9.45 -31.64
C PRO A 329 -17.67 -10.88 -31.43
N SER A 330 -18.18 -11.82 -32.23
CA SER A 330 -17.85 -13.26 -32.10
C SER A 330 -16.38 -13.59 -32.37
N ASN A 331 -15.66 -12.69 -33.04
CA ASN A 331 -14.24 -12.79 -33.35
C ASN A 331 -13.36 -11.89 -32.45
N ALA A 332 -13.88 -11.38 -31.33
CA ALA A 332 -13.05 -10.67 -30.35
C ALA A 332 -11.83 -11.53 -29.98
N VAL A 333 -10.67 -10.90 -29.86
CA VAL A 333 -9.43 -11.61 -29.50
C VAL A 333 -9.55 -12.14 -28.08
N HIS A 334 -9.17 -13.39 -27.85
CA HIS A 334 -9.32 -14.00 -26.54
C HIS A 334 -8.28 -15.05 -26.22
N ASN A 335 -8.21 -15.43 -24.95
CA ASN A 335 -7.37 -16.53 -24.47
C ASN A 335 -5.88 -16.29 -24.75
N VAL A 336 -5.34 -15.18 -24.22
CA VAL A 336 -3.94 -14.78 -24.42
C VAL A 336 -3.21 -14.66 -23.08
N ILE A 337 -2.00 -15.21 -23.02
CA ILE A 337 -1.07 -15.09 -21.90
C ILE A 337 0.18 -14.35 -22.37
N ILE A 338 0.57 -13.28 -21.68
CA ILE A 338 1.80 -12.51 -21.91
C ILE A 338 2.62 -12.58 -20.62
N ARG A 339 3.77 -13.26 -20.66
CA ARG A 339 4.42 -13.71 -19.43
C ARG A 339 5.94 -13.64 -19.44
N ASN A 340 6.56 -13.26 -18.33
CA ASN A 340 8.03 -13.31 -18.16
C ASN A 340 8.83 -12.50 -19.18
N LEU A 341 8.30 -11.36 -19.64
CA LEU A 341 8.93 -10.50 -20.64
C LEU A 341 9.40 -9.19 -20.04
N ASN A 342 10.46 -8.63 -20.60
CA ASN A 342 10.89 -7.25 -20.38
C ASN A 342 10.32 -6.34 -21.48
N PHE A 343 9.77 -5.16 -21.16
CA PHE A 343 9.42 -4.14 -22.14
C PHE A 343 10.18 -2.84 -21.89
N ARG A 344 10.79 -2.25 -22.94
CA ARG A 344 11.61 -1.03 -22.83
C ARG A 344 11.45 -0.12 -24.04
N GLY A 345 11.26 1.19 -23.81
CA GLY A 345 11.33 2.19 -24.88
C GLY A 345 10.35 1.92 -26.02
N TRP A 346 9.11 1.57 -25.69
CA TRP A 346 8.06 1.36 -26.68
C TRP A 346 7.54 2.71 -27.22
N ASP A 347 7.11 2.73 -28.48
CA ASP A 347 6.71 3.93 -29.21
C ASP A 347 5.27 4.39 -28.93
N ASP A 348 4.42 3.53 -28.35
CA ASP A 348 3.02 3.84 -27.95
C ASP A 348 2.70 3.27 -26.55
N ASP A 349 2.08 2.09 -26.45
CA ASP A 349 1.90 1.32 -25.20
C ASP A 349 2.84 0.10 -25.16
N ALA A 350 3.17 -0.45 -23.98
CA ALA A 350 3.89 -1.73 -23.95
C ALA A 350 2.94 -2.90 -24.30
N ILE A 351 1.75 -2.88 -23.70
CA ILE A 351 0.65 -3.81 -23.98
C ILE A 351 -0.66 -3.03 -24.02
N ASN A 352 -1.43 -3.22 -25.08
CA ASN A 352 -2.79 -2.71 -25.21
C ASN A 352 -3.76 -3.87 -25.38
N VAL A 353 -4.86 -3.86 -24.61
CA VAL A 353 -5.96 -4.82 -24.73
C VAL A 353 -7.22 -4.04 -25.07
N GLN A 354 -7.82 -4.30 -26.24
CA GLN A 354 -8.93 -3.49 -26.72
C GLN A 354 -9.99 -4.26 -27.51
N MET A 355 -11.07 -3.55 -27.85
CA MET A 355 -12.14 -4.00 -28.75
C MET A 355 -12.74 -5.33 -28.29
N PHE A 356 -13.25 -5.31 -27.06
CA PHE A 356 -13.92 -6.43 -26.39
C PHE A 356 -13.06 -7.68 -26.19
N SER A 357 -11.73 -7.58 -26.37
CA SER A 357 -10.83 -8.70 -26.12
C SER A 357 -10.95 -9.21 -24.69
N HIS A 358 -10.85 -10.54 -24.51
CA HIS A 358 -11.20 -11.15 -23.23
C HIS A 358 -10.42 -12.38 -22.83
N HIS A 359 -10.38 -12.68 -21.53
CA HIS A 359 -9.64 -13.83 -20.97
C HIS A 359 -8.15 -13.68 -21.29
N ILE A 360 -7.57 -12.60 -20.75
CA ILE A 360 -6.19 -12.19 -20.98
C ILE A 360 -5.43 -12.19 -19.64
N TRP A 361 -4.24 -12.79 -19.63
CA TRP A 361 -3.40 -12.87 -18.44
C TRP A 361 -2.03 -12.25 -18.71
N VAL A 362 -1.73 -11.14 -18.04
CA VAL A 362 -0.44 -10.43 -18.11
C VAL A 362 0.31 -10.71 -16.81
N ASP A 363 1.32 -11.56 -16.85
CA ASP A 363 1.91 -12.14 -15.64
C ASP A 363 3.45 -12.09 -15.60
N HIS A 364 4.04 -11.74 -14.46
CA HIS A 364 5.50 -11.80 -14.28
C HIS A 364 6.32 -11.03 -15.33
N ASN A 365 5.79 -9.94 -15.89
CA ASN A 365 6.53 -9.10 -16.82
C ASN A 365 7.23 -7.96 -16.06
N THR A 366 8.30 -7.43 -16.62
CA THR A 366 8.92 -6.18 -16.15
C THR A 366 8.83 -5.15 -17.26
N TRP A 367 8.44 -3.92 -16.96
CA TRP A 367 8.55 -2.82 -17.91
C TRP A 367 9.08 -1.58 -17.25
N THR A 368 9.80 -0.79 -18.04
CA THR A 368 10.44 0.46 -17.59
C THR A 368 9.67 1.67 -18.15
N THR A 369 10.33 2.51 -18.94
CA THR A 369 9.72 3.69 -19.56
C THR A 369 9.52 3.48 -21.05
N GLY A 370 8.43 4.03 -21.59
CA GLY A 370 8.16 4.20 -23.02
C GLY A 370 7.35 5.48 -23.27
N ALA A 371 6.75 5.60 -24.44
CA ALA A 371 6.08 6.83 -24.87
C ALA A 371 4.74 7.10 -24.16
N ASP A 372 3.87 6.09 -24.02
CA ASP A 372 2.57 6.20 -23.35
C ASP A 372 2.39 5.18 -22.21
N GLY A 373 1.44 4.25 -22.32
CA GLY A 373 1.01 3.33 -21.27
C GLY A 373 1.93 2.13 -21.11
N GLY A 374 2.05 1.62 -19.88
CA GLY A 374 2.59 0.28 -19.66
C GLY A 374 1.59 -0.78 -20.11
N VAL A 375 0.44 -0.87 -19.44
CA VAL A 375 -0.63 -1.81 -19.82
C VAL A 375 -1.98 -1.12 -19.82
N ASP A 376 -2.55 -0.95 -21.00
CA ASP A 376 -3.86 -0.34 -21.20
C ASP A 376 -4.92 -1.39 -21.52
N VAL A 377 -6.09 -1.29 -20.87
CA VAL A 377 -7.26 -2.15 -21.12
C VAL A 377 -8.46 -1.25 -21.40
N LYS A 378 -9.00 -1.29 -22.61
CA LYS A 378 -10.00 -0.32 -23.08
C LYS A 378 -11.09 -0.96 -23.94
N ARG A 379 -12.12 -0.18 -24.27
CA ARG A 379 -13.09 -0.51 -25.33
C ARG A 379 -13.82 -1.84 -25.08
N GLY A 380 -14.38 -2.00 -23.89
CA GLY A 380 -15.18 -3.14 -23.49
C GLY A 380 -14.42 -4.44 -23.21
N SER A 381 -13.09 -4.46 -23.31
CA SER A 381 -12.27 -5.63 -22.96
C SER A 381 -12.51 -6.09 -21.53
N SER A 382 -12.57 -7.40 -21.28
CA SER A 382 -13.06 -7.94 -20.00
C SER A 382 -12.42 -9.29 -19.66
N TYR A 383 -12.50 -9.69 -18.39
CA TYR A 383 -11.90 -10.94 -17.91
C TYR A 383 -10.37 -10.91 -18.07
N VAL A 384 -9.77 -9.88 -17.50
CA VAL A 384 -8.31 -9.65 -17.56
C VAL A 384 -7.73 -9.75 -16.17
N THR A 385 -6.57 -10.41 -16.03
CA THR A 385 -5.78 -10.42 -14.81
C THR A 385 -4.38 -9.93 -15.13
N ILE A 386 -3.91 -8.96 -14.34
CA ILE A 386 -2.58 -8.38 -14.43
C ILE A 386 -1.90 -8.70 -13.08
N SER A 387 -0.96 -9.65 -13.08
CA SER A 387 -0.41 -10.21 -11.85
C SER A 387 1.11 -10.33 -11.82
N TYR A 388 1.71 -10.14 -10.64
CA TYR A 388 3.15 -10.35 -10.43
C TYR A 388 4.06 -9.57 -11.41
N ASN A 389 3.59 -8.49 -12.01
CA ASN A 389 4.42 -7.68 -12.90
C ASN A 389 5.22 -6.64 -12.10
N HIS A 390 6.31 -6.12 -12.66
CA HIS A 390 7.10 -5.03 -12.10
C HIS A 390 7.14 -3.84 -13.07
N ALA A 391 6.47 -2.76 -12.69
CA ALA A 391 6.55 -1.48 -13.37
C ALA A 391 7.61 -0.62 -12.69
N ASP A 392 8.66 -0.22 -13.41
CA ASP A 392 9.81 0.52 -12.89
C ASP A 392 9.92 1.90 -13.55
N GLY A 393 9.55 2.95 -12.81
CA GLY A 393 9.74 4.35 -13.22
C GLY A 393 8.78 4.88 -14.28
N THR A 394 7.72 4.14 -14.65
CA THR A 394 6.76 4.55 -15.69
C THR A 394 5.93 5.77 -15.26
N ASP A 395 5.74 6.76 -16.15
CA ASP A 395 4.83 7.89 -15.90
C ASP A 395 3.36 7.43 -15.93
N LYS A 396 2.85 7.11 -17.12
CA LYS A 396 1.49 6.60 -17.35
C LYS A 396 1.51 5.08 -17.33
N ASN A 397 1.18 4.45 -16.20
CA ASN A 397 1.40 3.01 -16.06
C ASN A 397 0.25 2.14 -16.64
N MET A 398 -0.97 2.24 -16.11
CA MET A 398 -2.09 1.36 -16.48
C MET A 398 -3.42 2.10 -16.57
N LEU A 399 -3.94 2.29 -17.78
CA LEU A 399 -5.27 2.84 -18.02
C LEU A 399 -6.30 1.72 -18.16
N LEU A 400 -7.43 1.84 -17.44
CA LEU A 400 -8.60 0.99 -17.59
C LEU A 400 -9.80 1.83 -17.99
N GLY A 401 -10.15 1.78 -19.28
CA GLY A 401 -11.14 2.68 -19.89
C GLY A 401 -10.52 4.03 -20.30
N HIS A 402 -10.56 4.31 -21.61
CA HIS A 402 -9.73 5.35 -22.21
C HIS A 402 -10.34 6.75 -22.26
N ASP A 403 -11.66 6.86 -22.29
CA ASP A 403 -12.38 8.10 -22.61
C ASP A 403 -13.67 8.20 -21.77
N ASP A 404 -13.99 9.39 -21.26
CA ASP A 404 -15.18 9.67 -20.44
C ASP A 404 -16.49 9.53 -21.26
N ASP A 405 -16.41 9.57 -22.60
CA ASP A 405 -17.57 9.41 -23.49
C ASP A 405 -17.79 7.96 -23.97
N ASN A 406 -16.94 7.00 -23.56
CA ASN A 406 -16.98 5.62 -24.07
C ASN A 406 -17.92 4.66 -23.31
N SER A 407 -18.90 5.21 -22.59
CA SER A 407 -19.81 4.42 -21.75
C SER A 407 -20.55 3.30 -22.50
N ALA A 408 -20.85 3.48 -23.78
CA ALA A 408 -21.55 2.48 -24.61
C ALA A 408 -20.78 1.17 -24.76
N GLN A 409 -19.44 1.24 -24.82
CA GLN A 409 -18.57 0.06 -24.87
C GLN A 409 -18.17 -0.40 -23.46
N ASP A 410 -18.00 0.49 -22.49
CA ASP A 410 -17.32 0.14 -21.23
C ASP A 410 -18.25 -0.23 -20.07
N VAL A 411 -19.48 0.32 -20.00
CA VAL A 411 -20.40 0.05 -18.88
C VAL A 411 -20.82 -1.43 -18.86
N GLY A 412 -20.70 -2.05 -17.68
CA GLY A 412 -20.97 -3.48 -17.49
C GLY A 412 -19.85 -4.42 -17.96
N ARG A 413 -18.75 -3.86 -18.47
CA ARG A 413 -17.55 -4.57 -18.95
C ARG A 413 -16.33 -4.17 -18.10
N LEU A 414 -15.12 -4.25 -18.65
CA LEU A 414 -13.88 -3.88 -17.98
C LEU A 414 -13.66 -4.63 -16.64
N LYS A 415 -13.95 -5.94 -16.65
CA LYS A 415 -13.73 -6.84 -15.51
C LYS A 415 -12.24 -7.17 -15.40
N VAL A 416 -11.51 -6.44 -14.54
CA VAL A 416 -10.04 -6.56 -14.44
C VAL A 416 -9.57 -6.74 -13.01
N SER A 417 -8.63 -7.66 -12.81
CA SER A 417 -7.94 -7.91 -11.55
C SER A 417 -6.48 -7.46 -11.64
N TYR A 418 -6.00 -6.73 -10.64
CA TYR A 418 -4.60 -6.34 -10.49
C TYR A 418 -4.08 -6.90 -9.18
N HIS A 419 -3.11 -7.82 -9.20
CA HIS A 419 -2.54 -8.29 -7.93
C HIS A 419 -1.08 -8.71 -7.93
N HIS A 420 -0.46 -8.55 -6.76
CA HIS A 420 0.94 -8.90 -6.55
C HIS A 420 1.90 -8.19 -7.52
N ASN A 421 1.45 -7.12 -8.18
CA ASN A 421 2.32 -6.28 -9.00
C ASN A 421 3.17 -5.38 -8.12
N PHE A 422 4.38 -5.09 -8.56
CA PHE A 422 5.27 -4.09 -7.99
C PHE A 422 5.23 -2.81 -8.84
N PHE A 423 4.70 -1.74 -8.28
CA PHE A 423 4.72 -0.39 -8.83
C PHE A 423 5.85 0.39 -8.16
N ASP A 424 7.01 0.43 -8.80
CA ASP A 424 8.27 0.93 -8.26
C ASP A 424 8.62 2.29 -8.87
N ASN A 425 8.48 3.36 -8.08
CA ASN A 425 8.69 4.75 -8.49
C ASN A 425 7.88 5.16 -9.74
N THR A 426 6.69 4.58 -9.95
CA THR A 426 5.78 5.00 -11.02
C THR A 426 5.15 6.36 -10.71
N ASN A 427 4.67 7.11 -11.71
CA ASN A 427 4.05 8.41 -11.45
C ASN A 427 2.53 8.31 -11.23
N GLN A 428 1.79 7.69 -12.16
CA GLN A 428 0.32 7.69 -12.15
C GLN A 428 -0.27 6.48 -12.86
N ARG A 429 -1.61 6.35 -12.74
CA ARG A 429 -2.42 5.30 -13.36
C ARG A 429 -2.03 3.91 -12.84
N ASN A 430 -2.17 3.65 -11.55
CA ASN A 430 -1.80 2.36 -10.96
C ASN A 430 -2.99 1.60 -10.31
N PRO A 431 -4.12 1.30 -10.98
CA PRO A 431 -4.58 1.79 -12.28
C PRO A 431 -5.42 3.08 -12.17
N ARG A 432 -5.64 3.75 -13.29
CA ARG A 432 -6.76 4.70 -13.45
C ARG A 432 -7.93 3.98 -14.09
N VAL A 433 -9.10 4.00 -13.46
CA VAL A 433 -10.26 3.18 -13.83
C VAL A 433 -11.48 4.04 -14.17
N ARG A 434 -12.06 3.81 -15.35
CA ARG A 434 -13.36 4.33 -15.78
C ARG A 434 -14.34 3.19 -16.01
N PHE A 435 -15.62 3.39 -15.65
CA PHE A 435 -16.79 2.52 -15.85
C PHE A 435 -16.75 1.07 -15.33
N GLY A 436 -15.58 0.45 -15.25
CA GLY A 436 -15.42 -0.95 -14.85
C GLY A 436 -15.98 -1.19 -13.46
N ASP A 437 -16.88 -2.15 -13.34
CA ASP A 437 -17.50 -2.56 -12.08
C ASP A 437 -17.79 -4.07 -12.16
N GLN A 438 -17.07 -4.95 -11.46
CA GLN A 438 -16.16 -4.68 -10.36
C GLN A 438 -14.71 -4.86 -10.79
N VAL A 439 -13.86 -3.88 -10.45
CA VAL A 439 -12.41 -3.97 -10.61
C VAL A 439 -11.79 -4.31 -9.25
N HIS A 440 -10.87 -5.27 -9.22
CA HIS A 440 -10.26 -5.75 -7.99
C HIS A 440 -8.76 -5.50 -8.01
N VAL A 441 -8.30 -4.58 -7.17
CA VAL A 441 -6.89 -4.19 -7.02
C VAL A 441 -6.44 -4.70 -5.66
N TYR A 442 -5.68 -5.80 -5.62
CA TYR A 442 -5.34 -6.45 -4.35
C TYR A 442 -3.90 -6.93 -4.22
N ASN A 443 -3.34 -6.89 -3.01
CA ASN A 443 -1.98 -7.34 -2.72
C ASN A 443 -0.88 -6.81 -3.65
N ASN A 444 -1.04 -5.63 -4.26
CA ASN A 444 0.03 -5.00 -5.01
C ASN A 444 0.95 -4.23 -4.05
N TYR A 445 2.21 -4.04 -4.44
CA TYR A 445 3.16 -3.20 -3.74
C TYR A 445 3.41 -1.92 -4.54
N TYR A 446 3.08 -0.77 -3.96
CA TYR A 446 3.37 0.55 -4.47
C TYR A 446 4.52 1.16 -3.66
N LEU A 447 5.55 1.65 -4.33
CA LEU A 447 6.69 2.31 -3.72
C LEU A 447 6.93 3.65 -4.41
N ASN A 448 6.90 4.73 -3.61
CA ASN A 448 7.23 6.10 -4.04
C ASN A 448 6.47 6.56 -5.29
N THR A 449 5.18 6.25 -5.36
CA THR A 449 4.34 6.67 -6.48
C THR A 449 4.17 8.19 -6.48
N GLY A 450 4.48 8.84 -7.61
CA GLY A 450 4.61 10.30 -7.72
C GLY A 450 3.30 11.08 -7.57
N ASN A 451 2.36 10.90 -8.49
CA ASN A 451 1.07 11.60 -8.51
C ASN A 451 0.00 10.81 -7.74
N TYR A 452 -0.39 9.63 -8.20
CA TYR A 452 -1.38 8.79 -7.51
C TYR A 452 -1.25 7.29 -7.80
N GLY A 453 -1.70 6.47 -6.84
CA GLY A 453 -1.88 5.04 -6.98
C GLY A 453 -3.11 4.70 -7.82
N VAL A 454 -4.24 4.44 -7.17
CA VAL A 454 -5.49 4.01 -7.83
C VAL A 454 -6.48 5.17 -7.99
N ALA A 455 -6.97 5.42 -9.20
CA ALA A 455 -8.07 6.37 -9.42
C ALA A 455 -9.35 5.64 -9.83
N SER A 456 -10.45 5.86 -9.11
CA SER A 456 -11.78 5.38 -9.51
C SER A 456 -12.62 6.53 -10.05
N THR A 457 -12.98 6.44 -11.33
CA THR A 457 -13.61 7.53 -12.10
C THR A 457 -14.80 7.02 -12.90
N GLU A 458 -15.65 7.93 -13.38
CA GLU A 458 -16.79 7.62 -14.27
C GLU A 458 -17.67 6.46 -13.77
N ASN A 459 -18.08 6.54 -12.49
CA ASN A 459 -18.89 5.53 -11.81
C ASN A 459 -18.31 4.09 -11.78
N ALA A 460 -17.01 3.93 -12.04
CA ALA A 460 -16.30 2.66 -11.83
C ALA A 460 -16.51 2.12 -10.41
N GLY A 461 -16.54 0.81 -10.23
CA GLY A 461 -16.58 0.15 -8.93
C GLY A 461 -15.26 -0.55 -8.63
N VAL A 462 -14.40 0.07 -7.82
CA VAL A 462 -13.06 -0.45 -7.50
C VAL A 462 -12.98 -0.94 -6.07
N ILE A 463 -12.44 -2.15 -5.87
CA ILE A 463 -12.04 -2.68 -4.57
C ILE A 463 -10.53 -2.58 -4.47
N VAL A 464 -10.03 -1.79 -3.52
CA VAL A 464 -8.60 -1.66 -3.19
C VAL A 464 -8.35 -2.44 -1.90
N GLU A 465 -7.83 -3.66 -2.01
CA GLU A 465 -7.79 -4.62 -0.91
C GLU A 465 -6.39 -5.19 -0.62
N GLY A 466 -5.91 -5.11 0.62
CA GLY A 466 -4.68 -5.82 0.99
C GLY A 466 -3.39 -5.29 0.35
N ASN A 467 -3.42 -4.17 -0.36
CA ASN A 467 -2.24 -3.62 -1.03
C ASN A 467 -1.27 -2.98 -0.03
N TYR A 468 0.01 -2.94 -0.38
CA TYR A 468 1.03 -2.19 0.36
C TYR A 468 1.37 -0.89 -0.38
N PHE A 469 1.21 0.26 0.25
CA PHE A 469 1.63 1.56 -0.27
C PHE A 469 2.73 2.14 0.61
N GLY A 470 3.95 2.25 0.08
CA GLY A 470 5.12 2.82 0.72
C GLY A 470 5.53 4.15 0.08
N GLY A 471 5.41 5.28 0.77
CA GLY A 471 5.84 6.57 0.22
C GLY A 471 4.90 7.14 -0.85
N VAL A 472 3.60 6.86 -0.78
CA VAL A 472 2.62 7.27 -1.79
C VAL A 472 1.66 8.32 -1.21
N ASP A 473 1.84 9.58 -1.60
CA ASP A 473 1.04 10.70 -1.05
C ASP A 473 -0.46 10.56 -1.33
N ASP A 474 -0.82 10.02 -2.51
CA ASP A 474 -2.19 9.72 -2.90
C ASP A 474 -2.34 8.24 -3.30
N PRO A 475 -2.60 7.32 -2.35
CA PRO A 475 -2.62 5.89 -2.64
C PRO A 475 -3.84 5.48 -3.46
N TYR A 476 -4.98 6.14 -3.26
CA TYR A 476 -6.20 5.90 -4.02
C TYR A 476 -7.23 7.02 -3.83
N HIS A 477 -8.00 7.37 -4.86
CA HIS A 477 -9.02 8.41 -4.78
C HIS A 477 -10.25 8.21 -5.70
N LEU A 478 -11.19 9.16 -5.64
CA LEU A 478 -12.33 9.26 -6.55
C LEU A 478 -12.16 10.46 -7.50
N GLY A 479 -12.54 10.27 -8.77
CA GLY A 479 -12.37 11.29 -9.83
C GLY A 479 -10.91 11.42 -10.25
N GLU A 480 -10.61 11.98 -11.42
CA GLU A 480 -9.23 12.35 -11.80
C GLU A 480 -9.26 13.28 -13.02
N GLY A 481 -8.65 14.46 -12.92
CA GLY A 481 -8.72 15.47 -13.97
C GLY A 481 -10.17 15.91 -14.26
N SER A 482 -10.63 15.76 -15.51
CA SER A 482 -12.02 16.03 -15.90
C SER A 482 -13.00 14.89 -15.59
N SER A 483 -12.49 13.69 -15.31
CA SER A 483 -13.32 12.52 -15.09
C SER A 483 -14.00 12.61 -13.73
N GLY A 484 -15.33 12.44 -13.72
CA GLY A 484 -16.15 12.47 -12.52
C GLY A 484 -15.87 11.30 -11.58
N ASP A 485 -16.46 11.37 -10.38
CA ASP A 485 -16.23 10.38 -9.33
C ASP A 485 -16.68 8.96 -9.73
N GLY A 486 -15.87 7.98 -9.33
CA GLY A 486 -16.25 6.58 -9.26
C GLY A 486 -16.79 6.18 -7.90
N ARG A 487 -16.75 4.88 -7.64
CA ARG A 487 -16.99 4.23 -6.34
C ARG A 487 -15.75 3.42 -5.98
N LEU A 488 -15.33 3.51 -4.73
CA LEU A 488 -14.13 2.85 -4.24
C LEU A 488 -14.33 2.36 -2.81
N VAL A 489 -14.12 1.06 -2.61
CA VAL A 489 -14.05 0.43 -1.30
C VAL A 489 -12.60 0.05 -1.03
N ALA A 490 -12.00 0.62 0.02
CA ALA A 490 -10.66 0.26 0.46
C ALA A 490 -10.74 -0.59 1.75
N ARG A 491 -10.01 -1.70 1.80
CA ARG A 491 -9.93 -2.55 3.00
C ARG A 491 -8.59 -3.25 3.13
N ASN A 492 -8.14 -3.48 4.35
CA ASN A 492 -6.93 -4.26 4.66
C ASN A 492 -5.61 -3.76 3.99
N ASN A 493 -5.55 -2.53 3.45
CA ASN A 493 -4.33 -2.00 2.85
C ASN A 493 -3.27 -1.64 3.93
N CYS A 494 -2.00 -1.86 3.63
CA CYS A 494 -0.85 -1.40 4.41
C CYS A 494 -0.39 -0.03 3.88
N LEU A 495 -0.59 1.04 4.64
CA LEU A 495 -0.18 2.39 4.27
C LEU A 495 1.03 2.81 5.13
N VAL A 496 2.21 2.87 4.51
CA VAL A 496 3.49 3.21 5.14
C VAL A 496 4.02 4.48 4.49
N ASN A 497 4.15 5.58 5.24
CA ASN A 497 4.56 6.88 4.68
C ASN A 497 3.69 7.32 3.48
N SER A 498 2.40 7.03 3.53
CA SER A 498 1.45 7.27 2.45
C SER A 498 0.25 8.09 2.93
N GLY A 499 -0.51 8.66 2.01
CA GLY A 499 -1.82 9.27 2.27
C GLY A 499 -2.85 8.26 2.79
N SER A 500 -4.02 8.75 3.21
CA SER A 500 -5.13 7.87 3.66
C SER A 500 -5.97 7.31 2.50
N GLY A 501 -5.84 7.93 1.32
CA GLY A 501 -6.73 7.78 0.19
C GLY A 501 -8.16 8.27 0.47
N GLN A 502 -9.02 8.17 -0.55
CA GLN A 502 -10.43 8.52 -0.53
C GLN A 502 -11.28 7.31 -0.94
N THR A 503 -12.40 7.11 -0.26
CA THR A 503 -13.39 6.06 -0.54
C THR A 503 -14.77 6.68 -0.72
N GLY A 504 -15.67 5.94 -1.37
CA GLY A 504 -17.05 6.40 -1.58
C GLY A 504 -17.90 5.39 -2.33
N GLY A 505 -19.20 5.41 -2.05
CA GLY A 505 -20.16 4.46 -2.63
C GLY A 505 -19.98 3.03 -2.12
N SER A 506 -20.50 2.08 -2.89
CA SER A 506 -20.40 0.65 -2.60
C SER A 506 -20.03 -0.13 -3.87
N VAL A 507 -19.29 -1.21 -3.68
CA VAL A 507 -18.85 -2.12 -4.74
C VAL A 507 -19.06 -3.54 -4.20
N SER A 508 -19.74 -4.41 -4.95
CA SER A 508 -19.92 -5.80 -4.50
C SER A 508 -18.61 -6.57 -4.65
N ASN A 509 -18.46 -7.65 -3.88
CA ASN A 509 -17.26 -8.48 -3.94
C ASN A 509 -17.15 -9.24 -5.28
N PRO A 510 -15.91 -9.49 -5.77
CA PRO A 510 -15.69 -10.33 -6.94
C PRO A 510 -16.23 -11.75 -6.70
N THR A 511 -16.61 -12.41 -7.79
CA THR A 511 -17.26 -13.73 -7.75
C THR A 511 -16.29 -14.91 -7.81
N TYR A 512 -15.02 -14.67 -8.19
CA TYR A 512 -13.98 -15.70 -8.21
C TYR A 512 -13.37 -15.88 -6.82
N SER A 513 -12.80 -17.06 -6.58
CA SER A 513 -12.05 -17.36 -5.36
C SER A 513 -10.67 -16.72 -5.39
N TYR A 514 -10.24 -16.15 -4.27
CA TYR A 514 -8.89 -15.61 -4.10
C TYR A 514 -8.47 -15.76 -2.63
N THR A 515 -7.15 -15.68 -2.39
CA THR A 515 -6.58 -15.62 -1.05
C THR A 515 -5.74 -14.37 -0.93
N LEU A 516 -5.85 -13.69 0.21
CA LEU A 516 -5.00 -12.55 0.49
C LEU A 516 -3.73 -13.02 1.22
N THR A 517 -2.57 -12.70 0.67
CA THR A 517 -1.34 -12.52 1.44
C THR A 517 -1.64 -11.64 2.66
N PRO A 518 -1.29 -12.09 3.89
CA PRO A 518 -1.53 -11.31 5.10
C PRO A 518 -0.87 -9.92 5.01
N GLN A 519 -1.66 -8.88 5.30
CA GLN A 519 -1.37 -7.45 5.13
C GLN A 519 0.08 -7.08 4.72
N CYS A 520 0.88 -6.50 5.62
CA CYS A 520 2.12 -5.82 5.25
C CYS A 520 3.23 -6.78 4.75
N ASP A 521 2.98 -8.10 4.72
CA ASP A 521 3.87 -9.10 4.13
C ASP A 521 3.87 -9.04 2.59
N VAL A 522 2.88 -8.35 1.99
CA VAL A 522 2.80 -8.12 0.55
C VAL A 522 4.08 -7.53 -0.01
N LYS A 523 4.73 -6.58 0.68
CA LYS A 523 6.03 -6.02 0.23
C LYS A 523 7.07 -7.11 0.03
N ALA A 524 7.24 -8.00 1.01
CA ALA A 524 8.23 -9.06 0.96
C ALA A 524 7.90 -10.08 -0.13
N ASN A 525 6.62 -10.48 -0.23
CA ASN A 525 6.17 -11.40 -1.27
C ASN A 525 6.36 -10.81 -2.67
N VAL A 526 5.88 -9.60 -2.92
CA VAL A 526 5.93 -8.96 -4.23
C VAL A 526 7.37 -8.68 -4.65
N THR A 527 8.23 -8.16 -3.77
CA THR A 527 9.65 -7.92 -4.10
C THR A 527 10.39 -9.22 -4.45
N ALA A 528 9.99 -10.35 -3.87
CA ALA A 528 10.63 -11.64 -4.13
C ALA A 528 10.14 -12.31 -5.43
N ASN A 529 8.91 -12.04 -5.87
CA ASN A 529 8.25 -12.82 -6.91
C ASN A 529 7.87 -12.00 -8.15
N ALA A 530 7.69 -10.68 -8.06
CA ALA A 530 7.25 -9.90 -9.21
C ALA A 530 8.38 -9.65 -10.24
N GLY A 531 7.97 -9.50 -11.49
CA GLY A 531 8.84 -9.19 -12.63
C GLY A 531 9.35 -10.41 -13.39
N ALA A 532 10.04 -10.13 -14.50
CA ALA A 532 10.67 -11.13 -15.33
C ALA A 532 11.82 -11.85 -14.61
N GLY A 533 12.06 -13.11 -14.96
CA GLY A 533 13.08 -13.99 -14.39
C GLY A 533 12.68 -14.70 -13.10
N ARG A 534 11.38 -14.76 -12.78
CA ARG A 534 10.86 -15.28 -11.50
C ARG A 534 10.02 -16.55 -11.61
N ILE A 535 9.87 -17.10 -12.83
CA ILE A 535 9.10 -18.31 -13.12
C ILE A 535 9.89 -19.37 -13.89
#